data_AF-A0A844B779-F1
#
_entry.id   AF-A0A844B779-F1
#
_cell.length_a   1.000
_cell.length_b   1.000
_cell.length_c   1.000
_cell.angle_alpha   90.00
_cell.angle_beta   90.00
_cell.angle_gamma   90.00
#
_symmetry.space_group_name_H-M   'P 1'
#
loop_
_entity.id
_entity.type
_entity.pdbx_description
1 polymer ?
#
loop_
_entity_poly.entity_id
_entity_poly.type
_entity_poly.pdbx_seq_one_letter_code
_entity_poly.pdbx_strand_id
1 'polypeptide(L)'
;MQLERQSEIPDTADTIAGTPVTGAAPLAASTITTASAGTVVAYPYTGDYRVDVLLDSTPASDFSVTSRWNYGVPLGTQGYTITYSFMKSVPSYGGNDSSTGISGSFGFEVFTNAQKQATRDIFAHLSAELGINFQEVTETGDTIGQIRLGQNNQSAAGSAAYTFLPNTADDGVQGYGLSGDLWFDYTYAPNHDLTPGGEGYETLIHEIGHALGLKHPGNYNVGDGSSSQPGNYLAAAEDNSYYTVMSYTYALEGRDWYGIYDLLALKTLYGADAAYQAGATTYSFTDADGRALKIIDDASGSDTVDLSALTLGANIDLRPGAFSSIGRTELGTPSERNLSIDLLTSIENVTGTSYADHIILSSGTASANGGAGIDTVEYLQGRAAYTIAPNGNSIQVTAGGVNDSLVNVERLQFTDGRFAFDFAGNAGLSVKLIGAVLGQGASPDPFIAGVGLFYLDAGTPYEDLMTGAINYQLGASHTHAAFVNLIYTNVAGFAPAPDQLAYWVGELDAGHFTEAGLAVLAADTSYNLARVNFTGQSLQGLAYTPYGSSGGETNPNA
;
A
#
# COMPACT_ATOMS: atom_id res chain seq x y z
N MET A 1 18.34 11.01 15.54
CA MET A 1 17.79 12.07 16.42
C MET A 1 16.33 11.70 16.62
N GLN A 2 15.76 11.93 17.81
CA GLN A 2 14.38 11.53 18.09
C GLN A 2 13.49 12.76 18.04
N LEU A 3 12.27 12.62 17.50
CA LEU A 3 11.46 13.77 17.13
C LEU A 3 11.09 14.61 18.35
N GLU A 4 10.53 14.10 19.46
CA GLU A 4 10.17 14.95 20.61
C GLU A 4 10.07 14.24 21.97
N ARG A 5 9.94 15.00 23.06
CA ARG A 5 9.36 14.54 24.34
C ARG A 5 8.13 15.38 24.63
N GLN A 6 7.00 14.75 24.94
CA GLN A 6 5.87 15.45 25.54
C GLN A 6 5.63 15.02 26.97
N SER A 7 5.12 15.94 27.78
CA SER A 7 4.58 15.67 29.11
C SER A 7 3.22 14.97 28.99
N GLU A 8 3.20 13.70 28.57
CA GLU A 8 2.15 12.82 29.05
C GLU A 8 2.40 12.54 30.54
N ILE A 9 1.33 12.44 31.33
CA ILE A 9 1.40 12.33 32.79
C ILE A 9 2.41 11.22 33.19
N PRO A 10 3.41 11.51 34.05
CA PRO A 10 4.52 10.60 34.31
C PRO A 10 4.00 9.39 35.07
N ASP A 11 4.16 8.19 34.52
CA ASP A 11 3.63 7.03 35.21
C ASP A 11 4.47 5.75 35.00
N THR A 12 4.69 5.05 36.11
CA THR A 12 5.97 4.37 36.41
C THR A 12 6.06 2.88 36.04
N ALA A 13 7.16 2.48 35.37
CA ALA A 13 8.02 1.28 35.57
C ALA A 13 7.96 0.03 34.63
N ASP A 14 9.13 -0.27 34.04
CA ASP A 14 9.83 -1.56 33.78
C ASP A 14 9.56 -2.43 32.52
N THR A 15 10.68 -3.02 32.07
CA THR A 15 11.19 -3.46 30.76
C THR A 15 10.61 -4.73 30.11
N ILE A 16 10.76 -4.85 28.77
CA ILE A 16 11.44 -5.96 28.04
C ILE A 16 11.50 -5.69 26.52
N ALA A 17 12.67 -5.94 25.92
CA ALA A 17 12.98 -5.83 24.49
C ALA A 17 12.48 -7.02 23.65
N GLY A 18 12.06 -6.76 22.39
CA GLY A 18 11.71 -7.80 21.41
C GLY A 18 11.92 -7.33 19.96
N THR A 19 12.53 -8.20 19.15
CA THR A 19 12.88 -8.07 17.72
C THR A 19 11.66 -7.92 16.78
N PRO A 20 11.83 -7.38 15.56
CA PRO A 20 10.73 -7.11 14.64
C PRO A 20 10.12 -8.40 14.09
N VAL A 21 8.78 -8.46 14.04
CA VAL A 21 8.00 -9.56 13.43
C VAL A 21 7.25 -9.02 12.22
N THR A 22 7.21 -9.85 11.18
CA THR A 22 6.60 -9.65 9.86
C THR A 22 5.06 -9.58 9.87
N GLY A 23 4.52 -8.63 9.10
CA GLY A 23 3.25 -8.63 8.34
C GLY A 23 1.88 -8.72 9.01
N ALA A 24 1.06 -7.72 8.70
CA ALA A 24 -0.37 -7.89 8.39
C ALA A 24 -0.83 -6.79 7.40
N ALA A 25 -1.66 -7.16 6.43
CA ALA A 25 -2.32 -6.22 5.52
C ALA A 25 -3.25 -5.25 6.29
N PRO A 26 -3.47 -4.02 5.81
CA PRO A 26 -4.37 -3.09 6.46
C PRO A 26 -5.82 -3.55 6.39
N LEU A 27 -6.55 -3.28 7.46
CA LEU A 27 -7.90 -3.75 7.67
C LEU A 27 -8.90 -2.70 7.14
N ALA A 28 -9.72 -3.10 6.16
CA ALA A 28 -10.79 -2.27 5.60
C ALA A 28 -11.74 -1.73 6.69
N ALA A 29 -12.30 -0.52 6.46
CA ALA A 29 -13.13 0.20 7.42
C ALA A 29 -14.35 -0.57 7.97
N SER A 30 -14.86 -1.58 7.25
CA SER A 30 -16.06 -2.33 7.63
C SER A 30 -15.82 -3.62 8.42
N THR A 31 -14.56 -3.98 8.73
CA THR A 31 -14.22 -5.36 9.17
C THR A 31 -13.34 -5.49 10.41
N ILE A 32 -13.49 -4.68 11.47
CA ILE A 32 -12.73 -4.97 12.72
C ILE A 32 -13.58 -4.97 13.98
N THR A 33 -13.47 -6.10 14.68
CA THR A 33 -13.81 -6.27 16.09
C THR A 33 -12.57 -6.64 16.94
N THR A 34 -11.39 -6.81 16.34
CA THR A 34 -10.17 -7.27 17.03
C THR A 34 -8.91 -6.50 16.59
N ALA A 35 -8.28 -5.81 17.55
CA ALA A 35 -6.99 -5.17 17.36
C ALA A 35 -5.87 -6.18 17.07
N SER A 36 -4.78 -5.71 16.47
CA SER A 36 -3.57 -6.53 16.24
C SER A 36 -3.03 -7.10 17.56
N ALA A 37 -2.44 -8.30 17.50
CA ALA A 37 -1.91 -8.96 18.68
C ALA A 37 -0.80 -8.10 19.32
N GLY A 38 -1.01 -7.69 20.57
CA GLY A 38 -0.10 -6.79 21.30
C GLY A 38 -0.62 -5.36 21.44
N THR A 39 -1.68 -4.98 20.70
CA THR A 39 -2.35 -3.70 20.89
C THR A 39 -3.13 -3.70 22.20
N VAL A 40 -3.01 -2.62 22.96
CA VAL A 40 -3.71 -2.41 24.24
C VAL A 40 -4.68 -1.26 24.07
N VAL A 41 -5.94 -1.45 24.46
CA VAL A 41 -6.97 -0.39 24.47
C VAL A 41 -7.60 -0.35 25.86
N ALA A 42 -7.02 0.43 26.76
CA ALA A 42 -7.55 0.63 28.11
C ALA A 42 -8.75 1.60 28.12
N TYR A 43 -8.77 2.58 27.20
CA TYR A 43 -9.77 3.64 27.11
C TYR A 43 -10.41 3.68 25.71
N PRO A 44 -11.49 2.92 25.46
CA PRO A 44 -12.13 2.87 24.15
C PRO A 44 -13.02 4.09 23.91
N TYR A 45 -12.44 5.25 23.62
CA TYR A 45 -13.17 6.52 23.45
C TYR A 45 -14.21 6.45 22.33
N THR A 46 -13.87 5.79 21.23
CA THR A 46 -14.70 5.66 20.02
C THR A 46 -15.11 4.22 19.77
N GLY A 47 -14.36 3.25 20.34
CA GLY A 47 -14.53 1.82 20.08
C GLY A 47 -13.75 1.33 18.87
N ASP A 48 -13.02 2.22 18.17
CA ASP A 48 -12.06 1.87 17.13
C ASP A 48 -10.63 2.04 17.66
N TYR A 49 -9.91 0.94 17.84
CA TYR A 49 -8.55 0.98 18.38
C TYR A 49 -7.60 1.84 17.54
N ARG A 50 -7.82 1.92 16.21
CA ARG A 50 -6.97 2.68 15.28
C ARG A 50 -7.04 4.17 15.53
N VAL A 51 -8.19 4.63 16.06
CA VAL A 51 -8.39 6.01 16.51
C VAL A 51 -7.97 6.14 17.96
N ASP A 52 -8.47 5.26 18.83
CA ASP A 52 -8.34 5.41 20.29
C ASP A 52 -6.87 5.41 20.76
N VAL A 53 -5.96 4.74 20.06
CA VAL A 53 -4.50 4.77 20.33
C VAL A 53 -3.84 6.11 20.08
N LEU A 54 -4.46 6.98 19.27
CA LEU A 54 -3.98 8.33 18.98
C LEU A 54 -4.74 9.39 19.77
N LEU A 55 -5.70 9.03 20.62
CA LEU A 55 -6.47 10.00 21.41
C LEU A 55 -6.03 10.04 22.88
N ASP A 56 -6.16 11.23 23.48
CA ASP A 56 -5.94 11.45 24.90
C ASP A 56 -7.10 12.20 25.58
N SER A 57 -7.19 12.08 26.91
CA SER A 57 -8.24 12.68 27.73
C SER A 57 -7.81 12.97 29.17
N THR A 58 -8.33 14.08 29.73
CA THR A 58 -8.17 14.41 31.15
C THR A 58 -9.51 14.77 31.84
N PRO A 59 -9.98 13.97 32.82
CA PRO A 59 -9.45 12.67 33.25
C PRO A 59 -9.88 11.54 32.30
N ALA A 60 -8.94 10.70 31.86
CA ALA A 60 -9.18 9.56 30.96
C ALA A 60 -10.33 8.61 31.40
N SER A 61 -10.66 8.58 32.69
CA SER A 61 -11.71 7.73 33.27
C SER A 61 -13.15 8.08 32.84
N ASP A 62 -13.40 9.25 32.25
CA ASP A 62 -14.76 9.64 31.82
C ASP A 62 -15.06 9.33 30.35
N PHE A 63 -14.07 8.75 29.63
CA PHE A 63 -14.13 8.43 28.20
C PHE A 63 -14.47 9.63 27.29
N SER A 64 -14.35 10.86 27.78
CA SER A 64 -14.57 12.05 26.95
C SER A 64 -13.27 12.44 26.24
N VAL A 65 -13.31 12.67 24.93
CA VAL A 65 -12.12 13.14 24.19
C VAL A 65 -11.95 14.64 24.41
N THR A 66 -11.21 15.01 25.46
CA THR A 66 -11.01 16.40 25.90
C THR A 66 -9.92 17.12 25.14
N SER A 67 -8.91 16.40 24.65
CA SER A 67 -7.72 16.98 24.00
C SER A 67 -8.00 17.37 22.54
N ARG A 68 -9.01 18.24 22.32
CA ARG A 68 -9.39 18.76 20.99
C ARG A 68 -10.01 20.17 21.10
N TRP A 69 -9.91 20.97 20.05
CA TRP A 69 -10.41 22.36 20.08
C TRP A 69 -11.93 22.47 20.06
N ASN A 70 -12.62 21.56 19.37
CA ASN A 70 -14.07 21.50 19.32
C ASN A 70 -14.68 20.72 20.50
N TYR A 71 -13.99 20.67 21.64
CA TYR A 71 -14.54 20.03 22.84
C TYR A 71 -15.88 20.67 23.25
N GLY A 72 -16.84 19.82 23.66
CA GLY A 72 -18.20 20.23 24.00
C GLY A 72 -19.21 20.16 22.85
N VAL A 73 -18.78 19.89 21.61
CA VAL A 73 -19.67 19.47 20.51
C VAL A 73 -19.42 18.02 20.10
N PRO A 74 -20.35 17.32 19.43
CA PRO A 74 -20.13 15.94 18.99
C PRO A 74 -18.86 15.77 18.14
N LEU A 75 -18.24 14.59 18.20
CA LEU A 75 -17.16 14.20 17.29
C LEU A 75 -17.62 14.31 15.83
N GLY A 76 -16.71 14.64 14.92
CA GLY A 76 -16.99 14.81 13.51
C GLY A 76 -17.72 16.13 13.14
N THR A 77 -17.89 17.05 14.09
CA THR A 77 -18.57 18.33 13.83
C THR A 77 -17.68 19.28 13.03
N GLN A 78 -18.08 19.53 11.78
CA GLN A 78 -17.44 20.43 10.83
C GLN A 78 -17.77 21.92 11.08
N GLY A 79 -17.04 22.80 10.39
CA GLY A 79 -17.25 24.25 10.41
C GLY A 79 -16.68 24.96 11.64
N TYR A 80 -16.08 24.22 12.58
CA TYR A 80 -15.35 24.81 13.70
C TYR A 80 -14.16 25.65 13.19
N THR A 81 -13.93 26.82 13.79
CA THR A 81 -12.77 27.66 13.46
C THR A 81 -11.71 27.53 14.53
N ILE A 82 -10.53 27.03 14.14
CA ILE A 82 -9.31 27.01 14.95
C ILE A 82 -8.47 28.22 14.54
N THR A 83 -8.15 29.09 15.48
CA THR A 83 -7.23 30.21 15.20
C THR A 83 -5.78 29.78 15.39
N TYR A 84 -4.88 30.29 14.55
CA TYR A 84 -3.44 30.09 14.73
C TYR A 84 -2.68 31.39 14.57
N SER A 85 -1.49 31.49 15.17
CA SER A 85 -0.64 32.66 15.04
C SER A 85 0.85 32.32 15.08
N PHE A 86 1.66 33.13 14.42
CA PHE A 86 3.11 33.00 14.49
C PHE A 86 3.66 33.90 15.58
N MET A 87 4.42 33.31 16.51
CA MET A 87 5.00 34.02 17.65
C MET A 87 5.88 35.18 17.17
N LYS A 88 5.67 36.38 17.71
CA LYS A 88 6.50 37.57 17.41
C LYS A 88 7.57 37.87 18.45
N SER A 89 7.40 37.32 19.64
CA SER A 89 8.31 37.43 20.78
C SER A 89 8.09 36.24 21.70
N VAL A 90 9.05 35.98 22.58
CA VAL A 90 8.92 34.99 23.65
C VAL A 90 7.61 35.20 24.41
N PRO A 91 6.75 34.17 24.56
CA PRO A 91 5.57 34.24 25.41
C PRO A 91 5.92 34.58 26.87
N SER A 92 5.05 35.30 27.58
CA SER A 92 5.30 35.69 28.97
C SER A 92 5.45 34.51 29.93
N TYR A 93 4.79 33.39 29.64
CA TYR A 93 4.89 32.11 30.35
C TYR A 93 6.10 31.25 29.91
N GLY A 94 6.87 31.71 28.91
CA GLY A 94 8.14 31.09 28.48
C GLY A 94 8.02 29.86 27.57
N GLY A 95 6.86 29.18 27.52
CA GLY A 95 6.63 28.01 26.68
C GLY A 95 7.46 26.80 27.13
N ASN A 96 7.57 26.60 28.44
CA ASN A 96 8.46 25.59 29.00
C ASN A 96 7.82 24.21 28.92
N ASP A 97 8.56 23.23 28.41
CA ASP A 97 8.20 21.83 28.56
C ASP A 97 8.92 21.26 29.79
N SER A 98 8.13 20.98 30.81
CA SER A 98 8.63 20.46 32.08
C SER A 98 9.16 19.01 32.00
N SER A 99 8.77 18.24 30.97
CA SER A 99 9.21 16.85 30.78
C SER A 99 10.63 16.75 30.24
N THR A 100 11.04 17.70 29.41
CA THR A 100 12.42 17.82 28.89
C THR A 100 13.31 18.74 29.70
N GLY A 101 12.71 19.67 30.46
CA GLY A 101 13.42 20.81 31.03
C GLY A 101 13.85 21.84 29.97
N ILE A 102 13.30 21.76 28.75
CA ILE A 102 13.50 22.76 27.69
C ILE A 102 12.60 23.96 27.96
N SER A 103 13.16 25.15 27.81
CA SER A 103 12.38 26.39 27.82
C SER A 103 12.15 26.86 26.38
N GLY A 104 10.90 27.17 26.02
CA GLY A 104 10.57 27.82 24.74
C GLY A 104 11.30 29.16 24.57
N SER A 105 11.63 29.82 25.68
CA SER A 105 12.42 31.06 25.67
C SER A 105 13.89 30.87 25.32
N PHE A 106 14.44 29.66 25.44
CA PHE A 106 15.87 29.41 25.25
C PHE A 106 16.25 29.47 23.76
N GLY A 107 16.94 30.54 23.36
CA GLY A 107 17.30 30.74 21.97
C GLY A 107 16.11 31.04 21.07
N PHE A 108 15.01 31.59 21.60
CA PHE A 108 13.81 31.89 20.83
C PHE A 108 14.10 32.58 19.48
N GLU A 109 13.50 32.05 18.41
CA GLU A 109 13.41 32.68 17.11
C GLU A 109 11.98 32.63 16.58
N VAL A 110 11.61 33.61 15.75
CA VAL A 110 10.33 33.59 15.05
C VAL A 110 10.38 32.59 13.90
N PHE A 111 9.26 31.95 13.56
CA PHE A 111 9.17 31.16 12.34
C PHE A 111 9.64 31.95 11.11
N THR A 112 10.49 31.34 10.29
CA THR A 112 10.92 31.87 9.00
C THR A 112 9.75 31.97 8.03
N ASN A 113 9.89 32.77 6.97
CA ASN A 113 8.83 32.89 5.96
C ASN A 113 8.48 31.55 5.29
N ALA A 114 9.46 30.66 5.12
CA ALA A 114 9.24 29.33 4.55
C ALA A 114 8.38 28.46 5.48
N GLN A 115 8.70 28.42 6.78
CA GLN A 115 7.90 27.67 7.77
C GLN A 115 6.48 28.23 7.90
N LYS A 116 6.33 29.57 7.88
CA LYS A 116 5.00 30.20 7.88
C LYS A 116 4.18 29.80 6.66
N GLN A 117 4.81 29.74 5.49
CA GLN A 117 4.12 29.34 4.26
C GLN A 117 3.73 27.86 4.31
N ALA A 118 4.65 26.96 4.67
CA ALA A 118 4.36 25.54 4.82
C ALA A 118 3.21 25.28 5.80
N THR A 119 3.20 25.98 6.95
CA THR A 119 2.10 25.90 7.94
C THR A 119 0.76 26.32 7.32
N ARG A 120 0.72 27.42 6.56
CA ARG A 120 -0.51 27.88 5.89
C ARG A 120 -1.01 26.86 4.88
N ASP A 121 -0.10 26.26 4.11
CA ASP A 121 -0.44 25.28 3.10
C ASP A 121 -0.99 23.99 3.75
N ILE A 122 -0.37 23.51 4.84
CA ILE A 122 -0.85 22.38 5.64
C ILE A 122 -2.25 22.67 6.20
N PHE A 123 -2.46 23.84 6.81
CA PHE A 123 -3.77 24.22 7.35
C PHE A 123 -4.83 24.43 6.27
N ALA A 124 -4.45 24.87 5.08
CA ALA A 124 -5.38 24.96 3.94
C ALA A 124 -5.81 23.58 3.45
N HIS A 125 -4.88 22.62 3.34
CA HIS A 125 -5.18 21.24 2.99
C HIS A 125 -6.08 20.59 4.05
N LEU A 126 -5.71 20.65 5.33
CA LEU A 126 -6.55 20.15 6.43
C LEU A 126 -7.94 20.79 6.46
N SER A 127 -8.06 22.09 6.14
CA SER A 127 -9.38 22.74 6.05
C SER A 127 -10.25 22.09 4.98
N ALA A 128 -9.66 21.81 3.81
CA ALA A 128 -10.37 21.19 2.69
C ALA A 128 -10.74 19.73 2.96
N GLU A 129 -9.89 18.98 3.68
CA GLU A 129 -10.06 17.55 3.95
C GLU A 129 -11.04 17.28 5.10
N LEU A 130 -11.00 18.10 6.16
CA LEU A 130 -11.79 17.90 7.38
C LEU A 130 -13.08 18.74 7.41
N GLY A 131 -13.15 19.81 6.61
CA GLY A 131 -14.29 20.75 6.61
C GLY A 131 -14.31 21.68 7.83
N ILE A 132 -13.17 21.88 8.50
CA ILE A 132 -12.96 22.90 9.53
C ILE A 132 -12.20 24.10 8.97
N ASN A 133 -12.15 25.20 9.71
CA ASN A 133 -11.48 26.43 9.27
C ASN A 133 -10.25 26.73 10.11
N PHE A 134 -9.10 26.90 9.47
CA PHE A 134 -7.92 27.45 10.13
C PHE A 134 -7.79 28.95 9.82
N GLN A 135 -7.84 29.78 10.86
CA GLN A 135 -7.78 31.24 10.72
C GLN A 135 -6.49 31.81 11.31
N GLU A 136 -5.61 32.36 10.46
CA GLU A 136 -4.44 33.10 10.94
C GLU A 136 -4.88 34.39 11.65
N VAL A 137 -4.42 34.59 12.87
CA VAL A 137 -4.56 35.85 13.60
C VAL A 137 -3.18 36.47 13.80
N THR A 138 -3.11 37.78 13.62
CA THR A 138 -1.86 38.51 13.84
C THR A 138 -1.68 38.74 15.34
N GLU A 139 -0.57 38.25 15.91
CA GLU A 139 -0.30 38.48 17.33
C GLU A 139 -0.16 39.97 17.65
N THR A 140 -0.97 40.46 18.59
CA THR A 140 -0.93 41.83 19.11
C THR A 140 -1.38 41.86 20.57
N GLY A 141 -0.46 42.10 21.51
CA GLY A 141 -0.81 42.11 22.94
C GLY A 141 -1.45 40.78 23.35
N ASP A 142 -2.72 40.83 23.75
CA ASP A 142 -3.49 39.66 24.20
C ASP A 142 -4.17 38.89 23.06
N THR A 143 -4.14 39.40 21.81
CA THR A 143 -4.66 38.66 20.64
C THR A 143 -3.62 37.64 20.19
N ILE A 144 -3.88 36.36 20.45
CA ILE A 144 -3.08 35.21 20.05
C ILE A 144 -3.98 34.13 19.43
N GLY A 145 -3.41 33.23 18.64
CA GLY A 145 -4.10 32.03 18.14
C GLY A 145 -4.25 30.98 19.23
N GLN A 146 -5.16 30.03 19.01
CA GLN A 146 -5.24 28.78 19.79
C GLN A 146 -3.99 27.93 19.57
N ILE A 147 -3.51 27.85 18.33
CA ILE A 147 -2.22 27.25 17.99
C ILE A 147 -1.20 28.37 17.80
N ARG A 148 -0.06 28.32 18.49
CA ARG A 148 0.99 29.33 18.33
C ARG A 148 2.28 28.67 17.89
N LEU A 149 2.92 29.21 16.85
CA LEU A 149 4.11 28.59 16.26
C LEU A 149 5.35 29.48 16.42
N GLY A 150 6.40 28.92 17.03
CA GLY A 150 7.69 29.56 17.29
C GLY A 150 8.85 28.57 17.21
N GLN A 151 10.08 29.07 17.27
CA GLN A 151 11.28 28.22 17.25
C GLN A 151 12.11 28.48 18.51
N ASN A 152 12.85 27.48 18.95
CA ASN A 152 13.84 27.61 20.01
C ASN A 152 15.02 26.66 19.79
N ASN A 153 16.04 26.76 20.64
CA ASN A 153 17.24 25.93 20.52
C ASN A 153 17.06 24.66 21.36
N GLN A 154 16.95 23.51 20.71
CA GLN A 154 16.71 22.24 21.40
C GLN A 154 17.92 21.30 21.39
N SER A 155 19.08 21.76 20.87
CA SER A 155 20.30 20.97 20.72
C SER A 155 20.80 20.29 22.01
N ALA A 156 20.56 20.90 23.17
CA ALA A 156 20.96 20.35 24.46
C ALA A 156 20.09 19.14 24.88
N ALA A 157 18.86 19.05 24.39
CA ALA A 157 17.92 17.98 24.68
C ALA A 157 17.88 16.89 23.59
N GLY A 158 18.37 17.20 22.38
CA GLY A 158 18.38 16.27 21.25
C GLY A 158 17.00 16.02 20.63
N SER A 159 16.12 17.02 20.73
CA SER A 159 14.74 17.05 20.23
C SER A 159 14.65 17.82 18.90
N ALA A 160 13.78 17.41 18.00
CA ALA A 160 13.54 18.12 16.73
C ALA A 160 12.44 19.19 16.87
N ALA A 161 11.46 18.98 17.74
CA ALA A 161 10.47 19.98 18.12
C ALA A 161 9.85 19.65 19.51
N TYR A 162 8.87 20.43 19.98
CA TYR A 162 7.79 19.97 20.89
C TYR A 162 6.47 20.72 20.65
N THR A 163 5.35 20.05 20.86
CA THR A 163 4.01 20.66 20.91
C THR A 163 3.23 20.29 22.18
N PHE A 164 2.20 21.06 22.54
CA PHE A 164 1.27 20.69 23.61
C PHE A 164 -0.12 20.42 23.05
N LEU A 165 -0.75 19.33 23.50
CA LEU A 165 -2.11 18.97 23.13
C LEU A 165 -3.12 20.08 23.49
N PRO A 166 -4.27 20.17 22.78
CA PRO A 166 -5.36 21.08 23.14
C PRO A 166 -5.85 20.83 24.56
N ASN A 167 -6.26 21.90 25.24
CA ASN A 167 -6.80 21.85 26.61
C ASN A 167 -5.87 21.25 27.67
N THR A 168 -4.56 21.16 27.39
CA THR A 168 -3.54 20.84 28.41
C THR A 168 -3.60 21.89 29.52
N ALA A 169 -3.81 21.45 30.77
CA ALA A 169 -3.90 22.33 31.92
C ALA A 169 -2.56 23.06 32.15
N ASP A 170 -2.64 24.36 32.43
CA ASP A 170 -1.49 25.19 32.83
C ASP A 170 -0.77 24.58 34.05
N ASP A 171 0.56 24.72 34.08
CA ASP A 171 1.45 24.38 35.21
C ASP A 171 1.28 25.30 36.45
N GLY A 172 0.13 25.99 36.55
CA GLY A 172 -0.23 26.83 37.68
C GLY A 172 -0.53 28.30 37.34
N VAL A 173 -0.49 28.70 36.06
CA VAL A 173 -1.00 30.00 35.61
C VAL A 173 -2.48 29.86 35.24
N GLN A 174 -3.35 30.79 35.63
CA GLN A 174 -4.73 30.77 35.14
C GLN A 174 -4.80 31.57 33.84
N GLY A 175 -5.08 30.88 32.74
CA GLY A 175 -5.90 31.47 31.68
C GLY A 175 -5.49 31.09 30.26
N TYR A 176 -4.20 30.97 29.96
CA TYR A 176 -3.64 30.59 28.66
C TYR A 176 -2.14 30.42 28.88
N GLY A 177 -1.57 29.25 28.60
CA GLY A 177 -0.12 29.14 28.75
C GLY A 177 0.60 28.07 27.97
N LEU A 178 0.02 26.98 27.49
CA LEU A 178 0.81 26.03 26.68
C LEU A 178 0.02 25.36 25.55
N SER A 179 -1.31 25.19 25.68
CA SER A 179 -2.10 24.43 24.71
C SER A 179 -1.89 24.90 23.26
N GLY A 180 -1.52 23.99 22.37
CA GLY A 180 -1.30 24.29 20.95
C GLY A 180 -0.02 25.08 20.63
N ASP A 181 0.81 25.40 21.62
CA ASP A 181 2.12 25.98 21.35
C ASP A 181 3.02 24.92 20.72
N LEU A 182 3.57 25.24 19.55
CA LEU A 182 4.50 24.45 18.77
C LEU A 182 5.86 25.15 18.76
N TRP A 183 6.88 24.41 19.14
CA TRP A 183 8.27 24.86 19.25
C TRP A 183 9.17 24.01 18.36
N PHE A 184 9.63 24.58 17.25
CA PHE A 184 10.47 23.88 16.28
C PHE A 184 11.96 24.11 16.58
N ASP A 185 12.81 23.08 16.53
CA ASP A 185 14.25 23.27 16.72
C ASP A 185 14.89 23.86 15.47
N TYR A 186 15.32 25.12 15.54
CA TYR A 186 16.02 25.76 14.43
C TYR A 186 17.47 25.28 14.28
N THR A 187 18.01 24.55 15.26
CA THR A 187 19.39 24.00 15.20
C THR A 187 19.47 22.62 14.55
N TYR A 188 18.33 21.94 14.38
CA TYR A 188 18.25 20.64 13.73
C TYR A 188 18.25 20.80 12.22
N ALA A 189 19.33 20.39 11.54
CA ALA A 189 19.48 20.63 10.11
C ALA A 189 18.34 20.05 9.23
N PRO A 190 17.79 18.85 9.51
CA PRO A 190 16.68 18.30 8.74
C PRO A 190 15.38 19.13 8.81
N ASN A 191 15.16 19.89 9.89
CA ASN A 191 14.03 20.81 10.02
C ASN A 191 14.01 21.93 8.95
N HIS A 192 15.10 22.13 8.22
CA HIS A 192 15.14 23.08 7.12
C HIS A 192 14.54 22.53 5.81
N ASP A 193 14.35 21.21 5.68
CA ASP A 193 13.69 20.61 4.53
C ASP A 193 12.18 20.50 4.77
N LEU A 194 11.47 21.50 4.28
CA LEU A 194 10.00 21.61 4.37
C LEU A 194 9.31 21.13 3.09
N THR A 195 10.01 20.38 2.24
CA THR A 195 9.38 19.76 1.07
C THR A 195 8.58 18.52 1.50
N PRO A 196 7.39 18.24 0.93
CA PRO A 196 6.65 17.02 1.24
C PRO A 196 7.52 15.76 1.01
N GLY A 197 7.61 14.87 2.01
CA GLY A 197 8.52 13.74 2.06
C GLY A 197 9.88 14.04 2.73
N GLY A 198 10.18 15.31 2.99
CA GLY A 198 11.34 15.76 3.76
C GLY A 198 11.09 15.70 5.27
N GLU A 199 12.14 15.41 6.03
CA GLU A 199 12.06 15.18 7.49
C GLU A 199 11.53 16.41 8.26
N GLY A 200 11.86 17.63 7.83
CA GLY A 200 11.34 18.85 8.45
C GLY A 200 9.85 19.07 8.18
N TYR A 201 9.35 18.68 7.01
CA TYR A 201 7.93 18.69 6.71
C TYR A 201 7.19 17.64 7.55
N GLU A 202 7.73 16.42 7.64
CA GLU A 202 7.18 15.34 8.46
C GLU A 202 7.10 15.74 9.94
N THR A 203 8.17 16.36 10.48
CA THR A 203 8.17 16.91 11.84
C THR A 203 7.09 17.98 12.00
N LEU A 204 6.94 18.89 11.03
CA LEU A 204 5.94 19.95 11.12
C LEU A 204 4.50 19.40 11.12
N ILE A 205 4.19 18.38 10.32
CA ILE A 205 2.86 17.74 10.35
C ILE A 205 2.65 16.87 11.60
N HIS A 206 3.70 16.22 12.13
CA HIS A 206 3.65 15.55 13.43
C HIS A 206 3.20 16.53 14.52
N GLU A 207 3.83 17.70 14.55
CA GLU A 207 3.52 18.72 15.53
C GLU A 207 2.16 19.35 15.38
N ILE A 208 1.74 19.61 14.15
CA ILE A 208 0.40 20.08 13.90
C ILE A 208 -0.63 19.02 14.32
N GLY A 209 -0.34 17.72 14.16
CA GLY A 209 -1.24 16.67 14.63
C GLY A 209 -1.36 16.64 16.16
N HIS A 210 -0.26 16.86 16.91
CA HIS A 210 -0.33 17.12 18.34
C HIS A 210 -1.16 18.36 18.68
N ALA A 211 -0.93 19.48 17.99
CA ALA A 211 -1.72 20.70 18.15
C ALA A 211 -3.21 20.49 17.83
N LEU A 212 -3.56 19.40 17.13
CA LEU A 212 -4.94 19.00 16.81
C LEU A 212 -5.50 17.91 17.72
N GLY A 213 -4.69 17.34 18.61
CA GLY A 213 -5.15 16.38 19.62
C GLY A 213 -4.71 14.94 19.44
N LEU A 214 -3.81 14.66 18.49
CA LEU A 214 -3.25 13.33 18.33
C LEU A 214 -2.10 13.14 19.32
N LYS A 215 -2.06 12.03 20.05
CA LYS A 215 -0.92 11.61 20.87
C LYS A 215 -0.07 10.56 20.14
N HIS A 216 1.10 10.24 20.68
CA HIS A 216 1.89 9.11 20.17
C HIS A 216 1.14 7.78 20.34
N PRO A 217 1.30 6.83 19.41
CA PRO A 217 0.61 5.54 19.46
C PRO A 217 1.25 4.54 20.44
N GLY A 218 2.43 4.84 20.97
CA GLY A 218 3.23 3.92 21.77
C GLY A 218 3.18 4.22 23.27
N ASN A 219 3.71 3.29 24.07
CA ASN A 219 3.89 3.48 25.51
C ASN A 219 5.26 4.07 25.84
N TYR A 220 5.65 5.08 25.08
CA TYR A 220 6.97 5.70 25.16
C TYR A 220 6.85 7.20 24.91
N ASN A 221 7.72 7.93 25.59
CA ASN A 221 8.12 9.30 25.26
C ASN A 221 9.65 9.31 25.23
N VAL A 222 10.27 10.23 24.48
CA VAL A 222 11.74 10.27 24.39
C VAL A 222 12.36 10.41 25.78
N GLY A 223 13.42 9.64 26.06
CA GLY A 223 14.12 9.70 27.33
C GLY A 223 13.41 9.13 28.55
N ASP A 224 12.20 8.57 28.40
CA ASP A 224 11.56 7.71 29.40
C ASP A 224 11.71 6.22 29.01
N GLY A 225 11.65 5.33 30.00
CA GLY A 225 11.49 3.89 29.73
C GLY A 225 10.08 3.60 29.20
N SER A 226 9.86 2.39 28.67
CA SER A 226 8.48 1.94 28.39
C SER A 226 7.63 2.11 29.64
N SER A 227 6.50 2.83 29.55
CA SER A 227 5.57 2.88 30.68
C SER A 227 4.88 1.52 30.82
N SER A 228 4.33 1.23 32.00
CA SER A 228 3.58 0.00 32.29
C SER A 228 2.11 0.28 32.57
N GLN A 229 1.65 1.46 32.18
CA GLN A 229 0.41 2.04 32.66
C GLN A 229 -0.77 1.70 31.77
N PRO A 230 -2.00 1.70 32.30
CA PRO A 230 -3.18 1.55 31.47
C PRO A 230 -3.26 2.72 30.51
N GLY A 231 -3.07 2.46 29.22
CA GLY A 231 -3.21 3.42 28.14
C GLY A 231 -3.55 2.70 26.84
N ASN A 232 -3.74 3.47 25.78
CA ASN A 232 -3.99 2.92 24.45
C ASN A 232 -2.68 2.92 23.66
N TYR A 233 -2.24 1.73 23.25
CA TYR A 233 -0.96 1.51 22.59
C TYR A 233 -1.09 0.56 21.41
N LEU A 234 -0.50 0.91 20.27
CA LEU A 234 -0.39 0.02 19.12
C LEU A 234 0.62 -1.10 19.37
N ALA A 235 0.35 -2.26 18.77
CA ALA A 235 1.35 -3.30 18.61
C ALA A 235 2.48 -2.84 17.68
N ALA A 236 3.68 -3.39 17.86
CA ALA A 236 4.85 -3.07 17.04
C ALA A 236 4.64 -3.23 15.52
N ALA A 237 3.70 -4.09 15.08
CA ALA A 237 3.38 -4.28 13.67
C ALA A 237 2.71 -3.04 13.02
N GLU A 238 2.03 -2.22 13.82
CA GLU A 238 1.28 -1.04 13.37
C GLU A 238 1.86 0.27 13.95
N ASP A 239 2.65 0.20 15.02
CA ASP A 239 3.37 1.34 15.57
C ASP A 239 4.60 1.69 14.72
N ASN A 240 4.36 2.30 13.56
CA ASN A 240 5.38 2.81 12.65
C ASN A 240 4.83 3.87 11.71
N SER A 241 5.73 4.59 11.05
CA SER A 241 5.36 5.68 10.15
C SER A 241 4.62 5.21 8.90
N TYR A 242 4.44 3.92 8.59
CA TYR A 242 3.48 3.52 7.55
C TYR A 242 2.02 3.75 7.97
N TYR A 243 1.70 3.71 9.26
CA TYR A 243 0.32 3.85 9.74
C TYR A 243 0.02 5.25 10.29
N THR A 244 0.98 5.85 11.01
CA THR A 244 0.80 7.14 11.67
C THR A 244 2.12 7.90 11.73
N VAL A 245 2.10 9.18 11.39
CA VAL A 245 3.25 10.10 11.53
C VAL A 245 3.61 10.31 13.00
N MET A 246 2.71 9.99 13.93
CA MET A 246 2.94 10.08 15.38
C MET A 246 3.89 9.00 15.92
N SER A 247 4.25 7.99 15.12
CA SER A 247 5.17 6.93 15.57
C SER A 247 6.64 7.38 15.55
N TYR A 248 7.44 6.84 16.48
CA TYR A 248 8.90 6.95 16.44
C TYR A 248 9.61 5.79 15.74
N THR A 249 8.86 4.87 15.15
CA THR A 249 9.42 3.82 14.29
C THR A 249 9.27 4.22 12.83
N TYR A 250 10.33 4.78 12.27
CA TYR A 250 10.31 5.33 10.91
C TYR A 250 10.52 4.26 9.83
N ALA A 251 9.76 4.40 8.74
CA ALA A 251 10.10 3.84 7.45
C ALA A 251 11.38 4.47 6.87
N LEU A 252 11.85 3.95 5.75
CA LEU A 252 13.01 4.51 5.05
C LEU A 252 12.70 5.87 4.42
N GLU A 253 11.53 5.99 3.80
CA GLU A 253 11.03 7.20 3.19
C GLU A 253 10.24 8.06 4.20
N GLY A 254 10.39 9.38 4.10
CA GLY A 254 9.59 10.32 4.87
C GLY A 254 8.17 10.48 4.33
N ARG A 255 7.26 10.93 5.18
CA ARG A 255 5.86 11.18 4.80
C ARG A 255 5.66 12.49 4.05
N ASP A 256 4.88 12.44 2.98
CA ASP A 256 4.41 13.65 2.29
C ASP A 256 3.08 14.19 2.83
N TRP A 257 2.38 13.39 3.62
CA TRP A 257 1.15 13.74 4.34
C TRP A 257 0.90 12.76 5.50
N TYR A 258 -0.18 12.99 6.26
CA TYR A 258 -0.64 12.13 7.35
C TYR A 258 -0.87 10.66 6.92
N GLY A 259 -0.69 9.72 7.85
CA GLY A 259 -0.96 8.29 7.65
C GLY A 259 -2.43 7.91 7.79
N ILE A 260 -2.75 6.65 7.48
CA ILE A 260 -4.13 6.14 7.50
C ILE A 260 -4.79 6.24 8.88
N TYR A 261 -4.03 6.13 9.99
CA TYR A 261 -4.59 6.26 11.34
C TYR A 261 -4.71 7.72 11.78
N ASP A 262 -3.78 8.58 11.33
CA ASP A 262 -3.85 10.02 11.59
C ASP A 262 -5.10 10.62 10.92
N LEU A 263 -5.32 10.34 9.63
CA LEU A 263 -6.49 10.84 8.91
C LEU A 263 -7.78 10.28 9.49
N LEU A 264 -7.84 9.00 9.84
CA LEU A 264 -9.01 8.42 10.51
C LEU A 264 -9.30 9.13 11.84
N ALA A 265 -8.28 9.38 12.66
CA ALA A 265 -8.44 10.05 13.94
C ALA A 265 -8.85 11.52 13.77
N LEU A 266 -8.20 12.28 12.87
CA LEU A 266 -8.54 13.67 12.58
C LEU A 266 -9.97 13.80 12.03
N LYS A 267 -10.36 12.93 11.09
CA LYS A 267 -11.73 12.87 10.55
C LYS A 267 -12.75 12.51 11.62
N THR A 268 -12.38 11.65 12.57
CA THR A 268 -13.22 11.35 13.74
C THR A 268 -13.37 12.55 14.66
N LEU A 269 -12.31 13.31 14.92
CA LEU A 269 -12.34 14.48 15.80
C LEU A 269 -13.12 15.65 15.18
N TYR A 270 -12.87 15.95 13.91
CA TYR A 270 -13.24 17.22 13.26
C TYR A 270 -14.22 17.09 12.09
N GLY A 271 -14.37 15.89 11.53
CA GLY A 271 -15.23 15.59 10.38
C GLY A 271 -14.43 15.25 9.13
N ALA A 272 -15.10 14.71 8.12
CA ALA A 272 -14.55 14.45 6.78
C ALA A 272 -15.39 15.23 5.77
N ASP A 273 -14.77 16.14 5.00
CA ASP A 273 -15.50 16.96 4.04
C ASP A 273 -15.91 16.11 2.84
N ALA A 274 -17.21 15.91 2.67
CA ALA A 274 -17.77 15.17 1.55
C ALA A 274 -17.54 15.87 0.19
N ALA A 275 -17.08 17.12 0.19
CA ALA A 275 -16.69 17.84 -1.03
C ALA A 275 -15.20 17.70 -1.36
N TYR A 276 -14.37 17.13 -0.47
CA TYR A 276 -12.94 16.97 -0.71
C TYR A 276 -12.69 16.02 -1.88
N GLN A 277 -12.10 16.54 -2.95
CA GLN A 277 -11.87 15.82 -4.21
C GLN A 277 -13.13 15.18 -4.83
N ALA A 278 -14.32 15.63 -4.45
CA ALA A 278 -15.56 15.05 -4.95
C ALA A 278 -15.67 15.16 -6.49
N GLY A 279 -15.73 14.04 -7.18
CA GLY A 279 -15.77 13.97 -8.63
C GLY A 279 -14.91 12.83 -9.16
N ALA A 280 -14.73 12.73 -10.48
CA ALA A 280 -13.80 11.75 -11.02
C ALA A 280 -12.37 12.30 -10.95
N THR A 281 -11.51 11.65 -10.16
CA THR A 281 -10.12 12.04 -9.96
C THR A 281 -9.17 11.01 -10.60
N THR A 282 -8.09 11.47 -11.24
CA THR A 282 -7.00 10.60 -11.69
C THR A 282 -5.73 10.92 -10.90
N TYR A 283 -5.26 9.93 -10.14
CA TYR A 283 -4.02 9.96 -9.37
C TYR A 283 -2.91 9.33 -10.20
N SER A 284 -2.08 10.17 -10.84
CA SER A 284 -0.98 9.71 -11.69
C SER A 284 0.35 9.69 -10.93
N PHE A 285 1.12 8.62 -11.11
CA PHE A 285 2.39 8.42 -10.41
C PHE A 285 3.56 8.21 -11.37
N THR A 286 4.74 8.61 -10.91
CA THR A 286 6.03 8.46 -11.58
C THR A 286 7.02 7.72 -10.66
N ASP A 287 8.17 7.29 -11.19
CA ASP A 287 9.19 6.65 -10.35
C ASP A 287 9.62 7.51 -9.14
N ALA A 288 9.57 8.84 -9.26
CA ALA A 288 9.95 9.76 -8.20
C ALA A 288 8.98 9.74 -7.01
N ASP A 289 7.73 9.33 -7.23
CA ASP A 289 6.74 9.16 -6.16
C ASP A 289 7.09 7.99 -5.23
N GLY A 290 8.04 7.14 -5.63
CA GLY A 290 8.66 6.11 -4.80
C GLY A 290 9.52 6.64 -3.64
N ARG A 291 9.81 7.94 -3.60
CA ARG A 291 10.76 8.55 -2.63
C ARG A 291 10.10 9.10 -1.37
N ALA A 292 8.79 8.93 -1.24
CA ALA A 292 8.01 9.37 -0.10
C ALA A 292 6.91 8.35 0.21
N LEU A 293 6.46 8.34 1.46
CA LEU A 293 5.21 7.68 1.83
C LEU A 293 4.04 8.60 1.50
N LYS A 294 3.11 8.08 0.70
CA LYS A 294 1.96 8.79 0.14
C LYS A 294 0.64 8.18 0.59
N ILE A 295 -0.41 8.99 0.53
CA ILE A 295 -1.79 8.55 0.76
C ILE A 295 -2.72 9.15 -0.29
N ILE A 296 -3.67 8.35 -0.77
CA ILE A 296 -4.81 8.81 -1.56
C ILE A 296 -5.97 9.02 -0.61
N ASP A 297 -6.49 10.24 -0.57
CA ASP A 297 -7.74 10.60 0.09
C ASP A 297 -8.69 11.22 -0.94
N ASP A 298 -9.87 10.61 -1.10
CA ASP A 298 -10.96 11.07 -1.96
C ASP A 298 -12.31 10.79 -1.27
N ALA A 299 -13.18 11.80 -1.22
CA ALA A 299 -14.47 11.67 -0.56
C ALA A 299 -15.50 10.90 -1.40
N SER A 300 -15.47 11.03 -2.74
CA SER A 300 -16.42 10.38 -3.62
C SER A 300 -16.08 10.61 -5.08
N GLY A 301 -16.28 9.60 -5.91
CA GLY A 301 -15.91 9.76 -7.30
C GLY A 301 -16.07 8.52 -8.13
N SER A 302 -15.44 8.59 -9.30
CA SER A 302 -15.09 7.41 -10.09
C SER A 302 -13.61 7.57 -10.38
N ASP A 303 -12.79 7.05 -9.49
CA ASP A 303 -11.40 7.47 -9.35
C ASP A 303 -10.47 6.47 -9.99
N THR A 304 -9.34 6.96 -10.47
CA THR A 304 -8.36 6.16 -11.21
C THR A 304 -6.97 6.33 -10.64
N VAL A 305 -6.33 5.22 -10.28
CA VAL A 305 -4.89 5.16 -10.07
C VAL A 305 -4.21 4.87 -11.41
N ASP A 306 -3.35 5.78 -11.87
CA ASP A 306 -2.62 5.68 -13.13
C ASP A 306 -1.12 5.51 -12.89
N LEU A 307 -0.64 4.29 -13.15
CA LEU A 307 0.75 3.87 -12.98
C LEU A 307 1.50 3.78 -14.33
N SER A 308 0.89 4.21 -15.42
CA SER A 308 1.41 4.00 -16.78
C SER A 308 2.78 4.67 -17.03
N ALA A 309 3.16 5.64 -16.20
CA ALA A 309 4.46 6.33 -16.29
C ALA A 309 5.57 5.69 -15.45
N LEU A 310 5.30 4.61 -14.70
CA LEU A 310 6.32 3.87 -13.94
C LEU A 310 7.20 3.01 -14.85
N THR A 311 8.46 2.82 -14.46
CA THR A 311 9.46 2.05 -15.24
C THR A 311 9.76 0.65 -14.68
N LEU A 312 8.85 0.13 -13.85
CA LEU A 312 8.88 -1.20 -13.26
C LEU A 312 7.46 -1.65 -12.95
N GLY A 313 7.28 -2.96 -12.74
CA GLY A 313 6.00 -3.52 -12.31
C GLY A 313 5.63 -3.04 -10.91
N ALA A 314 4.33 -2.86 -10.68
CA ALA A 314 3.77 -2.39 -9.42
C ALA A 314 3.01 -3.50 -8.67
N ASN A 315 2.97 -3.39 -7.34
CA ASN A 315 2.03 -4.14 -6.52
C ASN A 315 1.00 -3.15 -5.97
N ILE A 316 -0.22 -3.19 -6.50
CA ILE A 316 -1.29 -2.24 -6.20
C ILE A 316 -2.44 -2.96 -5.48
N ASP A 317 -2.88 -2.36 -4.39
CA ASP A 317 -4.03 -2.81 -3.62
C ASP A 317 -4.99 -1.63 -3.45
N LEU A 318 -6.13 -1.71 -4.16
CA LEU A 318 -7.14 -0.65 -4.19
C LEU A 318 -8.10 -0.68 -3.00
N ARG A 319 -7.91 -1.59 -2.05
CA ARG A 319 -8.79 -1.69 -0.88
C ARG A 319 -8.56 -0.51 0.06
N PRO A 320 -9.60 0.06 0.68
CA PRO A 320 -9.45 1.11 1.68
C PRO A 320 -8.51 0.69 2.81
N GLY A 321 -7.58 1.56 3.17
CA GLY A 321 -6.52 1.32 4.14
C GLY A 321 -5.29 0.61 3.59
N ALA A 322 -5.36 -0.05 2.43
CA ALA A 322 -4.30 -0.92 1.95
C ALA A 322 -3.01 -0.17 1.55
N PHE A 323 -1.89 -0.89 1.57
CA PHE A 323 -0.60 -0.39 1.08
C PHE A 323 -0.26 -1.02 -0.27
N SER A 324 0.33 -0.20 -1.12
CA SER A 324 0.81 -0.49 -2.45
C SER A 324 2.29 -0.13 -2.54
N SER A 325 2.99 -0.75 -3.50
CA SER A 325 4.43 -0.56 -3.75
C SER A 325 4.61 -0.05 -5.17
N ILE A 326 5.03 1.22 -5.28
CA ILE A 326 5.15 1.94 -6.57
C ILE A 326 6.45 2.73 -6.68
N GLY A 327 6.92 2.89 -7.91
CA GLY A 327 8.06 3.73 -8.23
C GLY A 327 9.37 3.22 -7.63
N ARG A 328 10.33 4.14 -7.43
CA ARG A 328 11.68 3.81 -6.99
C ARG A 328 12.15 4.72 -5.85
N THR A 329 12.95 4.14 -4.97
CA THR A 329 13.71 4.88 -3.96
C THR A 329 14.71 5.83 -4.62
N GLU A 330 15.33 6.71 -3.83
CA GLU A 330 16.39 7.59 -4.34
C GLU A 330 17.59 6.80 -4.90
N LEU A 331 17.84 5.60 -4.38
CA LEU A 331 18.90 4.69 -4.85
C LEU A 331 18.50 3.91 -6.12
N GLY A 332 17.27 4.09 -6.62
CA GLY A 332 16.77 3.45 -7.83
C GLY A 332 16.26 2.01 -7.62
N THR A 333 16.20 1.53 -6.39
CA THR A 333 15.56 0.24 -6.05
C THR A 333 14.04 0.38 -6.07
N PRO A 334 13.26 -0.70 -6.31
CA PRO A 334 11.81 -0.66 -6.11
C PRO A 334 11.49 -0.21 -4.68
N SER A 335 10.50 0.67 -4.53
CA SER A 335 9.98 1.08 -3.22
C SER A 335 8.97 0.06 -2.72
N GLU A 336 8.78 0.00 -1.40
CA GLU A 336 7.85 -0.93 -0.76
C GLU A 336 6.86 -0.18 0.14
N ARG A 337 5.58 -0.55 0.05
CA ARG A 337 4.49 -0.05 0.91
C ARG A 337 4.40 1.48 1.01
N ASN A 338 4.78 2.18 -0.07
CA ASN A 338 4.93 3.64 -0.07
C ASN A 338 3.69 4.40 -0.56
N LEU A 339 2.65 3.72 -1.05
CA LEU A 339 1.37 4.34 -1.38
C LEU A 339 0.26 3.68 -0.58
N SER A 340 -0.53 4.47 0.15
CA SER A 340 -1.69 4.00 0.89
C SER A 340 -2.99 4.60 0.36
N ILE A 341 -4.12 3.96 0.65
CA ILE A 341 -5.46 4.52 0.42
C ILE A 341 -6.09 4.78 1.78
N ASP A 342 -6.66 5.97 1.98
CA ASP A 342 -7.36 6.31 3.21
C ASP A 342 -8.49 5.32 3.51
N LEU A 343 -8.78 5.10 4.80
CA LEU A 343 -9.76 4.10 5.23
C LEU A 343 -11.20 4.39 4.78
N LEU A 344 -11.53 5.64 4.46
CA LEU A 344 -12.84 6.07 3.98
C LEU A 344 -12.89 6.28 2.46
N THR A 345 -11.75 6.18 1.78
CA THR A 345 -11.63 6.36 0.32
C THR A 345 -11.95 5.06 -0.41
N SER A 346 -12.67 5.16 -1.53
CA SER A 346 -12.88 4.07 -2.49
C SER A 346 -12.24 4.43 -3.82
N ILE A 347 -11.57 3.48 -4.45
CA ILE A 347 -11.00 3.62 -5.80
C ILE A 347 -11.57 2.54 -6.70
N GLU A 348 -12.11 2.95 -7.85
CA GLU A 348 -12.80 2.06 -8.79
C GLU A 348 -11.90 1.60 -9.93
N ASN A 349 -10.88 2.38 -10.31
CA ASN A 349 -10.13 2.13 -11.54
C ASN A 349 -8.62 2.11 -11.33
N VAL A 350 -7.94 1.26 -12.10
CA VAL A 350 -6.48 1.26 -12.20
C VAL A 350 -6.01 1.08 -13.63
N THR A 351 -4.98 1.85 -13.99
CA THR A 351 -4.15 1.61 -15.17
C THR A 351 -2.77 1.21 -14.68
N GLY A 352 -2.36 -0.01 -15.01
CA GLY A 352 -1.05 -0.57 -14.72
C GLY A 352 0.06 0.02 -15.56
N THR A 353 1.22 -0.60 -15.46
CA THR A 353 2.49 -0.20 -16.04
C THR A 353 2.68 -0.86 -17.40
N SER A 354 3.91 -0.85 -17.91
CA SER A 354 4.31 -1.63 -19.10
C SER A 354 5.07 -2.91 -18.74
N TYR A 355 5.05 -3.27 -17.45
CA TYR A 355 5.72 -4.41 -16.85
C TYR A 355 4.70 -5.24 -16.07
N ALA A 356 5.10 -6.44 -15.64
CA ALA A 356 4.22 -7.32 -14.89
C ALA A 356 3.76 -6.70 -13.56
N ASP A 357 2.47 -6.42 -13.46
CA ASP A 357 1.83 -5.88 -12.27
C ASP A 357 1.06 -6.94 -11.48
N HIS A 358 0.91 -6.69 -10.19
CA HIS A 358 0.03 -7.43 -9.30
C HIS A 358 -1.04 -6.47 -8.74
N ILE A 359 -2.31 -6.80 -8.97
CA ILE A 359 -3.44 -5.90 -8.76
C ILE A 359 -4.47 -6.58 -7.85
N ILE A 360 -4.80 -5.95 -6.71
CA ILE A 360 -5.95 -6.31 -5.87
C ILE A 360 -6.99 -5.18 -6.01
N LEU A 361 -8.21 -5.55 -6.39
CA LEU A 361 -9.31 -4.61 -6.58
C LEU A 361 -10.07 -4.34 -5.26
N SER A 362 -10.77 -3.21 -5.22
CA SER A 362 -11.67 -2.86 -4.10
C SER A 362 -12.94 -3.73 -4.12
N SER A 363 -13.77 -3.65 -3.07
CA SER A 363 -14.99 -4.48 -2.94
C SER A 363 -16.19 -4.02 -3.80
N GLY A 364 -16.00 -3.02 -4.66
CA GLY A 364 -17.01 -2.50 -5.59
C GLY A 364 -16.72 -2.92 -7.04
N THR A 365 -17.59 -2.51 -7.97
CA THR A 365 -17.35 -2.70 -9.40
C THR A 365 -16.12 -1.90 -9.81
N ALA A 366 -15.09 -2.59 -10.28
CA ALA A 366 -13.83 -1.97 -10.65
C ALA A 366 -13.45 -2.20 -12.13
N SER A 367 -12.61 -1.32 -12.66
CA SER A 367 -11.98 -1.49 -13.96
C SER A 367 -10.46 -1.55 -13.81
N ALA A 368 -9.85 -2.59 -14.35
CA ALA A 368 -8.39 -2.72 -14.40
C ALA A 368 -7.91 -2.82 -15.84
N ASN A 369 -6.92 -2.00 -16.18
CA ASN A 369 -6.12 -2.19 -17.37
C ASN A 369 -4.71 -2.55 -16.93
N GLY A 370 -4.27 -3.81 -17.09
CA GLY A 370 -2.91 -4.24 -16.70
C GLY A 370 -1.82 -3.54 -17.50
N GLY A 371 -2.13 -3.17 -18.75
CA GLY A 371 -1.20 -2.48 -19.62
C GLY A 371 -0.44 -3.48 -20.49
N ALA A 372 0.89 -3.45 -20.44
CA ALA A 372 1.72 -4.46 -21.07
C ALA A 372 2.48 -5.21 -19.98
N GLY A 373 2.91 -6.43 -20.25
CA GLY A 373 3.52 -7.27 -19.22
C GLY A 373 2.72 -8.56 -19.09
N ILE A 374 2.96 -9.28 -17.98
CA ILE A 374 2.14 -10.42 -17.57
C ILE A 374 1.46 -10.00 -16.28
N ASP A 375 0.26 -9.47 -16.41
CA ASP A 375 -0.44 -8.81 -15.31
C ASP A 375 -1.35 -9.79 -14.59
N THR A 376 -1.34 -9.69 -13.26
CA THR A 376 -2.10 -10.56 -12.38
C THR A 376 -3.12 -9.76 -11.59
N VAL A 377 -4.40 -10.14 -11.70
CA VAL A 377 -5.45 -9.66 -10.80
C VAL A 377 -5.73 -10.73 -9.75
N GLU A 378 -5.60 -10.37 -8.48
CA GLU A 378 -5.88 -11.24 -7.34
C GLU A 378 -7.28 -10.99 -6.76
N TYR A 379 -7.98 -12.11 -6.54
CA TYR A 379 -9.28 -12.20 -5.90
C TYR A 379 -9.17 -12.95 -4.58
N LEU A 380 -9.70 -12.34 -3.51
CA LEU A 380 -9.52 -12.80 -2.13
C LEU A 380 -10.49 -13.92 -1.69
N GLN A 381 -11.20 -14.56 -2.63
CA GLN A 381 -12.04 -15.73 -2.38
C GLN A 381 -11.64 -16.87 -3.32
N GLY A 382 -12.26 -18.04 -3.14
CA GLY A 382 -12.06 -19.17 -4.05
C GLY A 382 -12.66 -18.91 -5.43
N ARG A 383 -12.07 -19.51 -6.46
CA ARG A 383 -12.48 -19.40 -7.88
C ARG A 383 -13.97 -19.65 -8.11
N ALA A 384 -14.59 -20.51 -7.30
CA ALA A 384 -16.01 -20.85 -7.40
C ALA A 384 -16.96 -19.71 -6.97
N ALA A 385 -16.46 -18.67 -6.27
CA ALA A 385 -17.23 -17.49 -5.92
C ALA A 385 -17.49 -16.55 -7.11
N TYR A 386 -16.78 -16.75 -8.22
CA TYR A 386 -16.75 -15.84 -9.36
C TYR A 386 -17.28 -16.49 -10.64
N THR A 387 -18.03 -15.72 -11.41
CA THR A 387 -18.31 -16.03 -12.82
C THR A 387 -17.29 -15.29 -13.68
N ILE A 388 -16.61 -16.01 -14.57
CA ILE A 388 -15.56 -15.46 -15.42
C ILE A 388 -15.98 -15.59 -16.88
N ALA A 389 -15.92 -14.50 -17.63
CA ALA A 389 -16.27 -14.42 -19.04
C ALA A 389 -15.15 -13.71 -19.82
N PRO A 390 -14.12 -14.42 -20.29
CA PRO A 390 -13.08 -13.85 -21.13
C PRO A 390 -13.61 -13.58 -22.55
N ASN A 391 -13.13 -12.49 -23.15
CA ASN A 391 -13.43 -12.07 -24.51
C ASN A 391 -12.26 -11.28 -25.11
N GLY A 392 -11.46 -11.92 -25.96
CA GLY A 392 -10.27 -11.31 -26.53
C GLY A 392 -9.24 -10.98 -25.43
N ASN A 393 -8.82 -9.72 -25.35
CA ASN A 393 -7.92 -9.20 -24.31
C ASN A 393 -8.66 -8.70 -23.06
N SER A 394 -9.97 -8.94 -22.95
CA SER A 394 -10.77 -8.52 -21.81
C SER A 394 -11.32 -9.72 -21.05
N ILE A 395 -11.51 -9.56 -19.75
CA ILE A 395 -12.15 -10.54 -18.87
C ILE A 395 -13.19 -9.82 -18.03
N GLN A 396 -14.43 -10.27 -18.09
CA GLN A 396 -15.47 -9.84 -17.16
C GLN A 396 -15.50 -10.82 -15.98
N VAL A 397 -15.44 -10.30 -14.76
CA VAL A 397 -15.50 -11.10 -13.53
C VAL A 397 -16.65 -10.60 -12.66
N THR A 398 -17.61 -11.48 -12.37
CA THR A 398 -18.82 -11.11 -11.65
C THR A 398 -18.94 -11.90 -10.34
N ALA A 399 -19.24 -11.21 -9.23
CA ALA A 399 -19.50 -11.82 -7.92
C ALA A 399 -20.45 -10.94 -7.10
N GLY A 400 -21.50 -11.51 -6.49
CA GLY A 400 -22.33 -10.78 -5.51
C GLY A 400 -22.99 -9.48 -5.99
N GLY A 401 -23.15 -9.27 -7.31
CA GLY A 401 -23.67 -8.03 -7.89
C GLY A 401 -22.59 -7.02 -8.32
N VAL A 402 -21.33 -7.29 -7.99
CA VAL A 402 -20.13 -6.60 -8.51
C VAL A 402 -19.77 -7.17 -9.87
N ASN A 403 -19.38 -6.31 -10.81
CA ASN A 403 -18.97 -6.72 -12.16
C ASN A 403 -17.71 -6.00 -12.62
N ASP A 404 -16.56 -6.65 -12.43
CA ASP A 404 -15.27 -6.08 -12.78
C ASP A 404 -14.96 -6.25 -14.27
N SER A 405 -14.33 -5.23 -14.84
CA SER A 405 -13.87 -5.22 -16.22
C SER A 405 -12.35 -5.18 -16.26
N LEU A 406 -11.74 -6.30 -16.66
CA LEU A 406 -10.29 -6.43 -16.77
C LEU A 406 -9.89 -6.37 -18.24
N VAL A 407 -8.87 -5.59 -18.58
CA VAL A 407 -8.33 -5.46 -19.94
C VAL A 407 -6.81 -5.60 -19.87
N ASN A 408 -6.22 -6.34 -20.81
CA ASN A 408 -4.79 -6.65 -20.81
C ASN A 408 -4.37 -7.24 -19.45
N VAL A 409 -5.04 -8.31 -19.05
CA VAL A 409 -4.74 -9.06 -17.82
C VAL A 409 -4.59 -10.53 -18.21
N GLU A 410 -3.39 -11.07 -18.02
CA GLU A 410 -3.03 -12.40 -18.48
C GLU A 410 -3.29 -13.46 -17.41
N ARG A 411 -3.36 -13.09 -16.13
CA ARG A 411 -3.47 -14.01 -14.99
C ARG A 411 -4.55 -13.57 -14.00
N LEU A 412 -5.31 -14.55 -13.52
CA LEU A 412 -6.17 -14.39 -12.34
C LEU A 412 -5.69 -15.30 -11.21
N GLN A 413 -5.52 -14.74 -10.03
CA GLN A 413 -5.19 -15.45 -8.80
C GLN A 413 -6.41 -15.50 -7.88
N PHE A 414 -6.68 -16.67 -7.33
CA PHE A 414 -7.69 -16.92 -6.30
C PHE A 414 -7.04 -17.61 -5.11
N THR A 415 -7.72 -17.62 -3.97
CA THR A 415 -7.23 -18.31 -2.75
C THR A 415 -6.99 -19.82 -2.93
N ASP A 416 -7.61 -20.43 -3.94
CA ASP A 416 -7.55 -21.87 -4.24
C ASP A 416 -6.84 -22.21 -5.56
N GLY A 417 -6.29 -21.24 -6.29
CA GLY A 417 -5.53 -21.51 -7.51
C GLY A 417 -5.24 -20.30 -8.39
N ARG A 418 -4.37 -20.50 -9.40
CA ARG A 418 -4.02 -19.50 -10.42
C ARG A 418 -4.41 -19.97 -11.81
N PHE A 419 -4.86 -19.05 -12.65
CA PHE A 419 -5.38 -19.34 -13.98
C PHE A 419 -4.84 -18.34 -15.00
N ALA A 420 -4.32 -18.83 -16.12
CA ALA A 420 -3.81 -18.02 -17.22
C ALA A 420 -4.85 -17.92 -18.35
N PHE A 421 -5.06 -16.71 -18.90
CA PHE A 421 -6.12 -16.41 -19.88
C PHE A 421 -5.61 -15.92 -21.23
N ASP A 422 -4.31 -15.72 -21.40
CA ASP A 422 -3.65 -15.27 -22.63
C ASP A 422 -3.53 -16.38 -23.69
N PHE A 423 -4.66 -16.91 -24.16
CA PHE A 423 -4.70 -18.03 -25.12
C PHE A 423 -4.26 -17.66 -26.53
N ALA A 424 -4.16 -16.36 -26.85
CA ALA A 424 -3.47 -15.88 -28.04
C ALA A 424 -1.93 -15.85 -27.88
N GLY A 425 -1.44 -15.98 -26.63
CA GLY A 425 -0.03 -15.92 -26.23
C GLY A 425 0.40 -17.17 -25.44
N ASN A 426 1.03 -16.97 -24.29
CA ASN A 426 1.83 -17.98 -23.60
C ASN A 426 0.99 -19.12 -23.01
N ALA A 427 -0.20 -18.85 -22.45
CA ALA A 427 -1.10 -19.94 -22.02
C ALA A 427 -1.51 -20.84 -23.19
N GLY A 428 -1.78 -20.24 -24.36
CA GLY A 428 -2.14 -20.96 -25.57
C GLY A 428 -1.00 -21.84 -26.09
N LEU A 429 0.24 -21.32 -26.07
CA LEU A 429 1.42 -22.07 -26.46
C LEU A 429 1.72 -23.21 -25.46
N SER A 430 1.65 -22.93 -24.16
CA SER A 430 1.88 -23.91 -23.10
C SER A 430 0.93 -25.12 -23.23
N VAL A 431 -0.38 -24.88 -23.34
CA VAL A 431 -1.36 -25.98 -23.46
C VAL A 431 -1.19 -26.79 -24.74
N LYS A 432 -0.83 -26.14 -25.87
CA LYS A 432 -0.60 -26.81 -27.15
C LYS A 432 0.62 -27.74 -27.09
N LEU A 433 1.72 -27.28 -26.50
CA LEU A 433 2.93 -28.08 -26.27
C LEU A 433 2.62 -29.29 -25.39
N ILE A 434 1.90 -29.06 -24.28
CA ILE A 434 1.53 -30.11 -23.34
C ILE A 434 0.72 -31.22 -24.02
N GLY A 435 -0.21 -30.85 -24.91
CA GLY A 435 -0.95 -31.80 -25.72
C GLY A 435 -0.07 -32.57 -26.70
N ALA A 436 0.73 -31.85 -27.49
CA ALA A 436 1.46 -32.43 -28.61
C ALA A 436 2.66 -33.28 -28.18
N VAL A 437 3.42 -32.83 -27.18
CA VAL A 437 4.68 -33.47 -26.76
C VAL A 437 4.48 -34.35 -25.53
N LEU A 438 3.76 -33.85 -24.52
CA LEU A 438 3.58 -34.56 -23.25
C LEU A 438 2.31 -35.44 -23.23
N GLY A 439 1.48 -35.35 -24.27
CA GLY A 439 0.33 -36.23 -24.49
C GLY A 439 -0.82 -36.01 -23.51
N GLN A 440 -0.81 -34.94 -22.72
CA GLN A 440 -1.89 -34.68 -21.75
C GLN A 440 -3.15 -34.16 -22.45
N GLY A 441 -4.31 -34.45 -21.85
CA GLY A 441 -5.62 -34.14 -22.42
C GLY A 441 -6.18 -32.79 -21.97
N ALA A 442 -7.51 -32.72 -21.86
CA ALA A 442 -8.26 -31.52 -21.51
C ALA A 442 -8.05 -30.98 -20.07
N SER A 443 -7.32 -31.71 -19.22
CA SER A 443 -7.01 -31.33 -17.85
C SER A 443 -5.52 -31.56 -17.60
N PRO A 444 -4.65 -30.69 -18.16
CA PRO A 444 -3.23 -30.82 -17.95
C PRO A 444 -2.88 -30.64 -16.47
N ASP A 445 -1.79 -31.28 -16.04
CA ASP A 445 -1.23 -31.12 -14.71
C ASP A 445 -0.83 -29.65 -14.49
N PRO A 446 -1.37 -28.97 -13.45
CA PRO A 446 -1.07 -27.57 -13.18
C PRO A 446 0.42 -27.26 -13.00
N PHE A 447 1.21 -28.20 -12.46
CA PHE A 447 2.65 -28.01 -12.32
C PHE A 447 3.32 -27.95 -13.69
N ILE A 448 2.95 -28.87 -14.60
CA ILE A 448 3.50 -28.90 -15.97
C ILE A 448 3.06 -27.65 -16.76
N ALA A 449 1.81 -27.22 -16.60
CA ALA A 449 1.33 -25.95 -17.15
C ALA A 449 2.17 -24.76 -16.66
N GLY A 450 2.50 -24.74 -15.36
CA GLY A 450 3.35 -23.74 -14.75
C GLY A 450 4.78 -23.73 -15.26
N VAL A 451 5.38 -24.90 -15.53
CA VAL A 451 6.71 -24.99 -16.17
C VAL A 451 6.69 -24.37 -17.57
N GLY A 452 5.68 -24.71 -18.38
CA GLY A 452 5.54 -24.15 -19.73
C GLY A 452 5.37 -22.63 -19.71
N LEU A 453 4.48 -22.13 -18.84
CA LEU A 453 4.27 -20.69 -18.65
C LEU A 453 5.54 -19.98 -18.19
N PHE A 454 6.25 -20.52 -17.19
CA PHE A 454 7.48 -19.92 -16.67
C PHE A 454 8.52 -19.64 -17.77
N TYR A 455 8.78 -20.61 -18.65
CA TYR A 455 9.75 -20.43 -19.73
C TYR A 455 9.26 -19.46 -20.81
N LEU A 456 7.98 -19.51 -21.17
CA LEU A 456 7.39 -18.62 -22.18
C LEU A 456 7.32 -17.18 -21.69
N ASP A 457 6.91 -16.97 -20.43
CA ASP A 457 6.84 -15.65 -19.79
C ASP A 457 8.24 -15.04 -19.63
N ALA A 458 9.28 -15.86 -19.45
CA ALA A 458 10.68 -15.44 -19.48
C ALA A 458 11.23 -15.18 -20.90
N GLY A 459 10.41 -15.32 -21.96
CA GLY A 459 10.80 -15.06 -23.34
C GLY A 459 11.54 -16.19 -24.05
N THR A 460 11.46 -17.43 -23.52
CA THR A 460 12.03 -18.60 -24.21
C THR A 460 11.34 -18.80 -25.56
N PRO A 461 12.08 -18.89 -26.68
CA PRO A 461 11.49 -19.19 -27.97
C PRO A 461 10.70 -20.51 -27.93
N TYR A 462 9.51 -20.53 -28.54
CA TYR A 462 8.62 -21.69 -28.45
C TYR A 462 9.24 -22.98 -29.02
N GLU A 463 10.05 -22.88 -30.08
CA GLU A 463 10.79 -24.03 -30.65
C GLU A 463 11.87 -24.57 -29.70
N ASP A 464 12.52 -23.70 -28.92
CA ASP A 464 13.52 -24.13 -27.93
C ASP A 464 12.83 -24.85 -26.76
N LEU A 465 11.67 -24.34 -26.32
CA LEU A 465 10.85 -25.00 -25.31
C LEU A 465 10.32 -26.36 -25.81
N MET A 466 9.88 -26.43 -27.07
CA MET A 466 9.51 -27.69 -27.73
C MET A 466 10.66 -28.68 -27.73
N THR A 467 11.86 -28.25 -28.12
CA THR A 467 13.07 -29.08 -28.12
C THR A 467 13.36 -29.61 -26.71
N GLY A 468 13.28 -28.76 -25.70
CA GLY A 468 13.43 -29.14 -24.29
C GLY A 468 12.42 -30.20 -23.87
N ALA A 469 11.13 -30.01 -24.21
CA ALA A 469 10.07 -30.96 -23.89
C ALA A 469 10.21 -32.31 -24.62
N ILE A 470 10.63 -32.30 -25.89
CA ILE A 470 10.90 -33.51 -26.67
C ILE A 470 12.05 -34.29 -26.02
N ASN A 471 13.15 -33.59 -25.70
CA ASN A 471 14.31 -34.20 -25.05
C ASN A 471 13.99 -34.71 -23.65
N TYR A 472 13.09 -34.04 -22.92
CA TYR A 472 12.59 -34.54 -21.64
C TYR A 472 11.82 -35.87 -21.81
N GLN A 473 10.98 -35.97 -22.84
CA GLN A 473 10.13 -37.14 -23.06
C GLN A 473 10.88 -38.33 -23.68
N LEU A 474 11.83 -38.10 -24.57
CA LEU A 474 12.50 -39.14 -25.36
C LEU A 474 13.99 -39.31 -25.03
N GLY A 475 14.58 -38.37 -24.30
CA GLY A 475 16.03 -38.25 -24.12
C GLY A 475 16.71 -37.55 -25.31
N ALA A 476 17.87 -36.93 -25.07
CA ALA A 476 18.57 -36.11 -26.08
C ALA A 476 19.17 -36.88 -27.28
N SER A 477 19.13 -38.22 -27.27
CA SER A 477 19.69 -39.08 -28.33
C SER A 477 18.65 -40.01 -28.95
N HIS A 478 17.40 -39.54 -29.01
CA HIS A 478 16.31 -40.26 -29.64
C HIS A 478 16.43 -40.27 -31.17
N THR A 479 15.60 -41.07 -31.83
CA THR A 479 15.54 -41.15 -33.30
C THR A 479 14.36 -40.36 -33.83
N HIS A 480 14.45 -39.88 -35.08
CA HIS A 480 13.32 -39.25 -35.78
C HIS A 480 12.07 -40.16 -35.79
N ALA A 481 12.26 -41.48 -35.89
CA ALA A 481 11.15 -42.44 -35.80
C ALA A 481 10.49 -42.43 -34.42
N ALA A 482 11.25 -42.32 -33.32
CA ALA A 482 10.70 -42.20 -31.97
C ALA A 482 9.95 -40.87 -31.80
N PHE A 483 10.50 -39.78 -32.31
CA PHE A 483 9.87 -38.46 -32.32
C PHE A 483 8.54 -38.46 -33.08
N VAL A 484 8.52 -38.92 -34.33
CA VAL A 484 7.30 -38.98 -35.15
C VAL A 484 6.24 -39.85 -34.49
N ASN A 485 6.62 -41.01 -33.94
CA ASN A 485 5.67 -41.86 -33.20
C ASN A 485 5.07 -41.14 -31.98
N LEU A 486 5.88 -40.43 -31.19
CA LEU A 486 5.42 -39.68 -30.02
C LEU A 486 4.40 -38.60 -30.43
N ILE A 487 4.81 -37.67 -31.29
CA ILE A 487 3.98 -36.52 -31.67
C ILE A 487 2.70 -36.99 -32.34
N TYR A 488 2.80 -37.92 -33.30
CA TYR A 488 1.64 -38.42 -34.01
C TYR A 488 0.67 -39.14 -33.07
N THR A 489 1.17 -39.98 -32.15
CA THR A 489 0.31 -40.68 -31.18
C THR A 489 -0.38 -39.73 -30.23
N ASN A 490 0.32 -38.72 -29.74
CA ASN A 490 -0.24 -37.72 -28.83
C ASN A 490 -1.34 -36.90 -29.54
N VAL A 491 -1.03 -36.39 -30.73
CA VAL A 491 -1.94 -35.51 -31.46
C VAL A 491 -3.12 -36.28 -32.06
N ALA A 492 -2.88 -37.38 -32.77
CA ALA A 492 -3.92 -38.14 -33.47
C ALA A 492 -4.65 -39.16 -32.57
N GLY A 493 -4.05 -39.53 -31.43
CA GLY A 493 -4.58 -40.55 -30.51
C GLY A 493 -4.27 -41.99 -30.90
N PHE A 494 -3.51 -42.22 -31.98
CA PHE A 494 -3.06 -43.53 -32.44
C PHE A 494 -1.72 -43.42 -33.17
N ALA A 495 -0.97 -44.52 -33.24
CA ALA A 495 0.33 -44.55 -33.90
C ALA A 495 0.19 -44.37 -35.43
N PRO A 496 1.17 -43.71 -36.09
CA PRO A 496 1.15 -43.53 -37.54
C PRO A 496 1.23 -44.87 -38.28
N ALA A 497 0.56 -44.96 -39.42
CA ALA A 497 0.74 -46.10 -40.33
C ALA A 497 2.20 -46.14 -40.86
N PRO A 498 2.73 -47.31 -41.29
CA PRO A 498 4.13 -47.43 -41.68
C PRO A 498 4.57 -46.48 -42.81
N ASP A 499 3.68 -46.20 -43.76
CA ASP A 499 3.89 -45.25 -44.86
C ASP A 499 3.92 -43.79 -44.38
N GLN A 500 3.05 -43.42 -43.43
CA GLN A 500 3.03 -42.10 -42.80
C GLN A 500 4.28 -41.87 -41.94
N LEU A 501 4.70 -42.89 -41.18
CA LEU A 501 5.92 -42.85 -40.39
C LEU A 501 7.15 -42.66 -41.30
N ALA A 502 7.24 -43.45 -42.37
CA ALA A 502 8.34 -43.35 -43.33
C ALA A 502 8.37 -41.98 -44.03
N TYR A 503 7.21 -41.42 -44.35
CA TYR A 503 7.10 -40.08 -44.94
C TYR A 503 7.70 -39.01 -44.01
N TRP A 504 7.19 -38.88 -42.78
CA TRP A 504 7.64 -37.83 -41.86
C TRP A 504 9.08 -38.01 -41.40
N VAL A 505 9.54 -39.25 -41.21
CA VAL A 505 10.97 -39.52 -40.95
C VAL A 505 11.82 -39.08 -42.14
N GLY A 506 11.40 -39.35 -43.38
CA GLY A 506 12.09 -38.91 -44.58
C GLY A 506 12.19 -37.39 -44.70
N GLU A 507 11.13 -36.65 -44.32
CA GLU A 507 11.14 -35.19 -44.30
C GLU A 507 12.12 -34.60 -43.28
N LEU A 508 12.25 -35.24 -42.10
CA LEU A 508 13.24 -34.86 -41.07
C LEU A 508 14.67 -35.22 -41.50
N ASP A 509 14.88 -36.41 -42.07
CA ASP A 509 16.19 -36.86 -42.58
C ASP A 509 16.68 -35.98 -43.74
N ALA A 510 15.76 -35.49 -44.58
CA ALA A 510 16.05 -34.55 -45.67
C ALA A 510 16.31 -33.11 -45.18
N GLY A 511 16.04 -32.81 -43.90
CA GLY A 511 16.19 -31.47 -43.31
C GLY A 511 15.14 -30.47 -43.80
N HIS A 512 14.01 -30.92 -44.34
CA HIS A 512 12.91 -30.04 -44.73
C HIS A 512 12.16 -29.48 -43.51
N PHE A 513 12.17 -30.21 -42.40
CA PHE A 513 11.69 -29.76 -41.09
C PHE A 513 12.73 -30.05 -40.01
N THR A 514 12.71 -29.22 -38.97
CA THR A 514 13.29 -29.58 -37.66
C THR A 514 12.24 -30.33 -36.83
N GLU A 515 12.66 -31.12 -35.84
CA GLU A 515 11.71 -31.77 -34.92
C GLU A 515 10.85 -30.74 -34.18
N ALA A 516 11.46 -29.66 -33.68
CA ALA A 516 10.73 -28.57 -33.04
C ALA A 516 9.71 -27.92 -33.98
N GLY A 517 10.10 -27.59 -35.22
CA GLY A 517 9.20 -27.00 -36.20
C GLY A 517 8.04 -27.94 -36.57
N LEU A 518 8.30 -29.24 -36.72
CA LEU A 518 7.24 -30.22 -36.96
C LEU A 518 6.33 -30.40 -35.74
N ALA A 519 6.86 -30.34 -34.52
CA ALA A 519 6.08 -30.38 -33.29
C ALA A 519 5.18 -29.15 -33.12
N VAL A 520 5.67 -27.95 -33.47
CA VAL A 520 4.86 -26.72 -33.51
C VAL A 520 3.70 -26.87 -34.49
N LEU A 521 3.96 -27.34 -35.71
CA LEU A 521 2.90 -27.59 -36.70
C LEU A 521 1.88 -28.61 -36.20
N ALA A 522 2.33 -29.69 -35.57
CA ALA A 522 1.46 -30.71 -35.00
C ALA A 522 0.60 -30.15 -33.85
N ALA A 523 1.17 -29.27 -33.03
CA ALA A 523 0.51 -28.66 -31.88
C ALA A 523 -0.63 -27.70 -32.27
N ASP A 524 -0.58 -27.11 -33.46
CA ASP A 524 -1.64 -26.24 -34.01
C ASP A 524 -2.75 -26.99 -34.77
N THR A 525 -2.62 -28.31 -34.95
CA THR A 525 -3.65 -29.09 -35.65
C THR A 525 -4.97 -29.12 -34.86
N SER A 526 -6.09 -29.21 -35.59
CA SER A 526 -7.42 -29.36 -34.98
C SER A 526 -7.53 -30.59 -34.08
N TYR A 527 -6.74 -31.64 -34.33
CA TYR A 527 -6.65 -32.82 -33.48
C TYR A 527 -6.09 -32.49 -32.09
N ASN A 528 -4.97 -31.78 -32.03
CA ASN A 528 -4.38 -31.38 -30.75
C ASN A 528 -5.28 -30.39 -30.01
N LEU A 529 -5.81 -29.38 -30.71
CA LEU A 529 -6.70 -28.38 -30.12
C LEU A 529 -7.97 -29.01 -29.52
N ALA A 530 -8.54 -30.01 -30.20
CA ALA A 530 -9.67 -30.76 -29.67
C ALA A 530 -9.28 -31.61 -28.45
N ARG A 531 -8.14 -32.30 -28.51
CA ARG A 531 -7.64 -33.16 -27.41
C ARG A 531 -7.42 -32.39 -26.11
N VAL A 532 -6.81 -31.22 -26.20
CA VAL A 532 -6.56 -30.37 -25.02
C VAL A 532 -7.78 -29.52 -24.65
N ASN A 533 -8.90 -29.64 -25.36
CA ASN A 533 -10.08 -28.81 -25.17
C ASN A 533 -9.72 -27.31 -25.18
N PHE A 534 -8.95 -26.87 -26.18
CA PHE A 534 -8.35 -25.53 -26.24
C PHE A 534 -9.38 -24.42 -26.03
N THR A 535 -10.53 -24.51 -26.70
CA THR A 535 -11.65 -23.55 -26.55
C THR A 535 -12.28 -23.60 -25.15
N GLY A 536 -12.41 -24.77 -24.53
CA GLY A 536 -12.93 -24.87 -23.18
C GLY A 536 -11.96 -24.26 -22.16
N GLN A 537 -10.66 -24.52 -22.31
CA GLN A 537 -9.64 -23.94 -21.46
C GLN A 537 -9.52 -22.43 -21.66
N SER A 538 -9.66 -21.90 -22.88
CA SER A 538 -9.63 -20.44 -23.10
C SER A 538 -10.78 -19.70 -22.42
N LEU A 539 -11.89 -20.39 -22.11
CA LEU A 539 -13.02 -19.83 -21.38
C LEU A 539 -12.88 -19.98 -19.85
N GLN A 540 -12.16 -21.00 -19.39
CA GLN A 540 -12.02 -21.29 -17.95
C GLN A 540 -10.71 -20.78 -17.34
N GLY A 541 -9.71 -20.51 -18.18
CA GLY A 541 -8.32 -20.29 -17.83
C GLY A 541 -7.54 -21.60 -17.71
N LEU A 542 -6.27 -21.59 -18.13
CA LEU A 542 -5.33 -22.69 -17.89
C LEU A 542 -4.90 -22.65 -16.42
N ALA A 543 -5.35 -23.63 -15.63
CA ALA A 543 -4.91 -23.77 -14.25
C ALA A 543 -3.41 -24.09 -14.20
N TYR A 544 -2.67 -23.43 -13.31
CA TYR A 544 -1.24 -23.66 -13.17
C TYR A 544 -0.75 -23.51 -11.72
N THR A 545 0.36 -24.16 -11.41
CA THR A 545 1.15 -23.95 -10.18
C THR A 545 2.44 -23.24 -10.57
N PRO A 546 2.78 -22.08 -9.96
CA PRO A 546 4.01 -21.36 -10.27
C PRO A 546 5.24 -22.26 -10.17
N TYR A 547 6.08 -22.23 -11.20
CA TYR A 547 7.34 -22.96 -11.25
C TYR A 547 8.52 -21.99 -11.02
N GLY A 548 9.58 -22.46 -10.37
CA GLY A 548 10.78 -21.65 -10.13
C GLY A 548 10.69 -20.65 -8.96
N SER A 549 9.55 -20.60 -8.25
CA SER A 549 9.38 -19.78 -7.04
C SER A 549 10.04 -20.41 -5.81
N SER A 550 11.35 -20.69 -5.88
CA SER A 550 12.13 -20.95 -4.67
C SER A 550 12.55 -19.61 -4.03
N GLY A 551 11.68 -19.08 -3.17
CA GLY A 551 11.97 -18.02 -2.20
C GLY A 551 12.23 -16.64 -2.79
N GLY A 552 11.23 -15.76 -2.81
CA GLY A 552 11.46 -14.35 -3.15
C GLY A 552 10.25 -13.52 -3.55
N GLU A 553 9.11 -14.11 -3.90
CA GLU A 553 7.84 -13.40 -3.79
C GLU A 553 7.44 -13.45 -2.31
N THR A 554 8.15 -12.67 -1.49
CA THR A 554 7.55 -12.18 -0.27
C THR A 554 6.27 -11.50 -0.71
N ASN A 555 5.13 -12.08 -0.34
CA ASN A 555 3.96 -11.28 -0.11
C ASN A 555 4.44 -10.08 0.73
N PRO A 556 4.49 -8.85 0.22
CA PRO A 556 4.96 -7.72 1.01
C PRO A 556 3.96 -7.38 2.14
N ASN A 557 2.84 -8.11 2.22
CA ASN A 557 1.87 -8.11 3.31
C ASN A 557 1.95 -9.35 4.23
N ALA A 558 3.04 -10.14 4.20
CA ALA A 558 3.30 -11.26 5.13
C ALA A 558 4.35 -10.94 6.20
#